data_AF-A0A7M2WTQ2-F1
#
_entry.id   AF-A0A7M2WTQ2-F1
#
_cell.length_a   1.000
_cell.length_b   1.000
_cell.length_c   1.000
_cell.angle_alpha   90.00
_cell.angle_beta   90.00
_cell.angle_gamma   90.00
#
_symmetry.space_group_name_H-M   'P 1'
#
loop_
_entity.id
_entity.type
_entity.pdbx_description
1 polymer ?
#
loop_
_entity_poly.entity_id
_entity_poly.type
_entity_poly.pdbx_seq_one_letter_code
_entity_poly.pdbx_strand_id
1 'polypeptide(L)'
;MADERNIPGFPEMSTWPAHAIRPFQVIDADQWRCGGSYVSVVDATNECFDIGFDSALGRLFFGATHEREESTAWVRIGSELEVEIFTILELALSDSRWPWLSDVVARAKHWSGLPQPSPARLSP
;
A
#
# COMPACT_ATOMS: atom_id res chain seq x y z
N MET A 1 2.76 -19.35 -18.85
CA MET A 1 2.45 -17.94 -19.17
C MET A 1 3.29 -17.12 -18.21
N ALA A 2 4.13 -16.22 -18.70
CA ALA A 2 4.85 -15.31 -17.81
C ALA A 2 3.81 -14.43 -17.12
N ASP A 3 3.87 -14.32 -15.80
CA ASP A 3 2.99 -13.42 -15.06
C ASP A 3 3.44 -11.99 -15.43
N GLU A 4 2.76 -11.36 -16.39
CA GLU A 4 3.06 -10.01 -16.89
C GLU A 4 2.99 -8.92 -15.80
N ARG A 5 2.59 -9.31 -14.59
CA ARG A 5 2.46 -8.45 -13.41
C ARG A 5 3.71 -8.44 -12.54
N ASN A 6 4.64 -9.36 -12.74
CA ASN A 6 5.91 -9.36 -12.01
C ASN A 6 6.84 -8.29 -12.56
N ILE A 7 7.57 -7.58 -11.69
CA ILE A 7 8.56 -6.57 -12.10
C ILE A 7 9.92 -7.26 -12.22
N PRO A 8 10.45 -7.48 -13.44
CA PRO A 8 11.70 -8.21 -13.61
C PRO A 8 12.87 -7.50 -12.91
N GLY A 9 13.65 -8.27 -12.14
CA GLY A 9 14.85 -7.76 -11.47
C GLY A 9 14.63 -7.17 -10.08
N PHE A 10 13.39 -7.12 -9.58
CA PHE A 10 13.11 -6.67 -8.22
C PHE A 10 12.55 -7.78 -7.33
N PRO A 11 12.89 -7.80 -6.02
CA PRO A 11 12.25 -8.69 -5.06
C PRO A 11 10.74 -8.47 -4.99
N GLU A 12 9.99 -9.56 -4.79
CA GLU A 12 8.55 -9.52 -4.52
C GLU A 12 8.24 -10.12 -3.16
N MET A 13 7.22 -9.58 -2.50
CA MET A 13 6.64 -10.12 -1.29
C MET A 13 5.13 -10.30 -1.42
N SER A 14 4.60 -11.31 -0.74
CA SER A 14 3.17 -11.66 -0.77
C SER A 14 2.57 -11.86 0.62
N THR A 15 3.39 -11.74 1.65
CA THR A 15 3.06 -11.88 3.08
C THR A 15 3.85 -10.84 3.87
N TRP A 16 3.33 -10.42 5.02
CA TRP A 16 4.08 -9.58 5.95
C TRP A 16 5.40 -10.23 6.38
N PRO A 17 6.39 -9.44 6.83
CA PRO A 17 7.53 -9.97 7.56
C PRO A 17 7.06 -10.87 8.71
N ALA A 18 7.77 -11.98 8.95
CA ALA A 18 7.31 -13.08 9.81
C ALA A 18 7.01 -12.68 11.27
N HIS A 19 7.47 -11.52 11.71
CA HIS A 19 7.30 -11.00 13.07
C HIS A 19 6.09 -10.07 13.23
N ALA A 20 5.39 -9.69 12.16
CA ALA A 20 4.32 -8.70 12.25
C ALA A 20 3.08 -9.25 13.01
N ILE A 21 2.60 -8.51 14.01
CA ILE A 21 1.51 -8.92 14.91
C ILE A 21 0.32 -7.97 14.82
N ARG A 22 -0.84 -8.47 14.37
CA ARG A 22 -2.10 -7.71 14.33
C ARG A 22 -2.58 -7.28 15.73
N PRO A 23 -3.35 -6.18 15.86
CA PRO A 23 -3.84 -5.30 14.79
C PRO A 23 -2.81 -4.28 14.31
N PHE A 24 -2.99 -3.82 13.07
CA PHE A 24 -2.19 -2.73 12.50
C PHE A 24 -2.91 -1.39 12.64
N GLN A 25 -2.14 -0.31 12.78
CA GLN A 25 -2.63 1.06 12.85
C GLN A 25 -1.76 1.98 12.01
N VAL A 26 -2.39 2.85 11.23
CA VAL A 26 -1.66 3.92 10.50
C VAL A 26 -1.28 5.02 11.49
N ILE A 27 0.02 5.31 11.57
CA ILE A 27 0.57 6.34 12.48
C ILE A 27 1.06 7.57 11.73
N ASP A 28 1.50 7.41 10.48
CA ASP A 28 1.99 8.50 9.64
C ASP A 28 1.68 8.22 8.18
N ALA A 29 1.56 9.29 7.40
CA ALA A 29 1.47 9.23 5.95
C ALA A 29 1.93 10.58 5.38
N ASP A 30 2.79 10.52 4.36
CA ASP A 30 3.25 11.71 3.65
C ASP A 30 3.58 11.39 2.18
N GLN A 31 3.84 12.43 1.39
CA GLN A 31 4.20 12.35 -0.01
C GLN A 31 5.69 12.68 -0.20
N TRP A 32 6.40 11.83 -0.94
CA TRP A 32 7.77 12.15 -1.33
C TRP A 32 7.77 13.28 -2.37
N ARG A 33 8.81 14.12 -2.33
CA ARG A 33 8.99 15.22 -3.30
C ARG A 33 9.08 14.76 -4.76
N CYS A 34 9.42 13.50 -5.00
CA CYS A 34 9.51 12.89 -6.32
C CYS A 34 8.17 12.35 -6.85
N GLY A 35 7.07 12.49 -6.09
CA GLY A 35 5.72 12.13 -6.53
C GLY A 35 5.21 10.78 -6.05
N GLY A 36 6.03 9.96 -5.39
CA GLY A 36 5.54 8.78 -4.66
C GLY A 36 4.96 9.17 -3.30
N SER A 37 4.42 8.20 -2.57
CA SER A 37 3.85 8.43 -1.23
C SER A 37 4.22 7.30 -0.31
N TYR A 38 4.17 7.52 1.00
CA TYR A 38 4.35 6.46 1.97
C TYR A 38 3.30 6.53 3.08
N VAL A 39 3.11 5.38 3.71
CA VAL A 39 2.30 5.23 4.92
C VAL A 39 3.08 4.36 5.89
N SER A 40 3.22 4.83 7.13
CA SER A 40 3.82 4.06 8.21
C SER A 40 2.71 3.43 9.04
N VAL A 41 2.76 2.11 9.17
CA VAL A 41 1.86 1.35 10.03
C VAL A 41 2.63 0.76 11.20
N VAL A 42 2.05 0.77 12.38
CA VAL A 42 2.56 0.00 13.52
C VAL A 42 1.69 -1.21 13.77
N ASP A 43 2.31 -2.28 14.21
CA ASP A 43 1.64 -3.48 14.68
C ASP A 43 1.35 -3.41 16.20
N ALA A 44 0.82 -4.49 16.77
CA ALA A 44 0.49 -4.58 18.20
C ALA A 44 1.70 -4.48 19.14
N THR A 45 2.91 -4.68 18.62
CA THR A 45 4.18 -4.58 19.37
C THR A 45 4.85 -3.21 19.22
N ASN A 46 4.21 -2.28 18.49
CA ASN A 46 4.77 -1.01 18.03
C ASN A 46 5.94 -1.17 17.05
N GLU A 47 6.05 -2.31 16.37
CA GLU A 47 6.98 -2.43 15.26
C GLU A 47 6.43 -1.66 14.05
N CYS A 48 7.27 -0.83 13.45
CA CYS A 48 6.88 0.07 12.36
C CYS A 48 7.23 -0.53 11.00
N PHE A 49 6.26 -0.47 10.09
CA PHE A 49 6.40 -0.92 8.72
C PHE A 49 6.07 0.25 7.78
N ASP A 50 7.05 0.65 7.00
CA ASP A 50 6.87 1.68 5.98
C ASP A 50 6.44 1.04 4.66
N ILE A 51 5.31 1.52 4.15
CA ILE A 51 4.67 1.06 2.92
C ILE A 51 4.74 2.19 1.91
N GLY A 52 5.45 1.97 0.82
CA GLY A 52 5.57 2.91 -0.28
C GLY A 52 4.51 2.71 -1.36
N PHE A 53 4.18 3.80 -2.04
CA PHE A 53 3.40 3.84 -3.28
C PHE A 53 4.29 4.43 -4.36
N ASP A 54 4.44 3.71 -5.46
CA ASP A 54 5.19 4.21 -6.60
C ASP A 54 4.52 5.44 -7.24
N SER A 55 5.33 6.30 -7.85
CA SER A 55 4.91 7.58 -8.41
C SER A 55 4.08 7.49 -9.70
N ALA A 56 4.11 6.36 -10.40
CA ALA A 56 3.50 6.18 -11.71
C ALA A 56 2.12 5.52 -11.63
N LEU A 57 2.04 4.36 -10.99
CA LEU A 57 0.87 3.50 -10.89
C LEU A 57 0.35 3.38 -9.45
N GLY A 58 1.14 3.79 -8.46
CA GLY A 58 0.78 3.63 -7.04
C GLY A 58 0.87 2.18 -6.56
N ARG A 59 1.74 1.35 -7.15
CA ARG A 59 1.97 -0.01 -6.65
C ARG A 59 2.67 0.04 -5.31
N LEU A 60 2.32 -0.93 -4.47
CA LEU A 60 2.82 -1.05 -3.12
C LEU A 60 4.23 -1.65 -3.09
N PHE A 61 5.07 -1.14 -2.21
CA PHE A 61 6.38 -1.72 -1.91
C PHE A 61 6.81 -1.49 -0.46
N PHE A 62 7.84 -2.23 -0.02
CA PHE A 62 8.40 -2.20 1.32
C PHE A 62 9.92 -2.00 1.31
N GLY A 63 10.46 -1.66 2.48
CA GLY A 63 11.89 -1.76 2.78
C GLY A 63 12.77 -0.65 2.21
N ALA A 64 12.15 0.42 1.69
CA ALA A 64 12.84 1.54 1.09
C ALA A 64 12.05 2.83 1.28
N THR A 65 12.78 3.95 1.34
CA THR A 65 12.18 5.30 1.32
C THR A 65 11.88 5.80 -0.09
N HIS A 66 12.23 5.02 -1.11
CA HIS A 66 12.00 5.35 -2.51
C HIS A 66 11.96 4.08 -3.36
N GLU A 67 11.05 4.03 -4.35
CA GLU A 67 10.78 2.89 -5.25
C GLU A 67 11.97 2.38 -6.09
N ARG A 68 13.12 3.07 -6.06
CA ARG A 68 14.31 2.80 -6.89
C ARG A 68 15.49 2.26 -6.08
N GLU A 69 15.35 2.17 -4.77
CA GLU A 69 16.40 1.65 -3.90
C GLU A 69 16.48 0.13 -4.06
N GLU A 70 17.68 -0.44 -3.97
CA GLU A 70 17.91 -1.88 -4.13
C GLU A 70 17.23 -2.72 -3.03
N SER A 71 16.94 -2.12 -1.87
CA SER A 71 16.20 -2.74 -0.76
C SER A 71 14.69 -2.77 -0.98
N THR A 72 14.19 -2.19 -2.08
CA THR A 72 12.76 -2.16 -2.41
C THR A 72 12.26 -3.57 -2.71
N ALA A 73 11.24 -3.99 -1.98
CA ALA A 73 10.51 -5.23 -2.26
C ALA A 73 9.06 -4.90 -2.64
N TRP A 74 8.67 -5.25 -3.86
CA TRP A 74 7.33 -4.97 -4.37
C TRP A 74 6.31 -5.92 -3.78
N VAL A 75 5.12 -5.41 -3.47
CA VAL A 75 4.00 -6.26 -3.09
C VAL A 75 3.42 -6.90 -4.34
N ARG A 76 3.28 -8.22 -4.30
CA ARG A 76 2.66 -8.98 -5.39
C ARG A 76 1.18 -8.62 -5.50
N ILE A 77 0.77 -8.24 -6.70
CA ILE A 77 -0.63 -7.97 -7.02
C ILE A 77 -1.50 -9.20 -6.78
N GLY A 78 -2.63 -9.02 -6.11
CA GLY A 78 -3.59 -10.06 -5.73
C GLY A 78 -3.14 -10.91 -4.54
N SER A 79 -2.03 -10.59 -3.88
CA SER A 79 -1.59 -11.29 -2.68
C SER A 79 -2.44 -10.96 -1.45
N GLU A 80 -2.42 -11.84 -0.45
CA GLU A 80 -3.07 -11.59 0.84
C GLU A 80 -2.52 -10.32 1.51
N LEU A 81 -1.20 -10.08 1.38
CA LEU A 81 -0.55 -8.86 1.84
C LEU A 81 -1.16 -7.61 1.21
N GLU A 82 -1.34 -7.58 -0.11
CA GLU A 82 -1.93 -6.44 -0.80
C GLU A 82 -3.35 -6.14 -0.29
N VAL A 83 -4.20 -7.16 -0.19
CA VAL A 83 -5.58 -7.03 0.29
C VAL A 83 -5.62 -6.51 1.72
N GLU A 84 -4.74 -7.01 2.58
CA GLU A 84 -4.67 -6.58 3.96
C GLU A 84 -4.21 -5.14 4.10
N ILE A 85 -3.17 -4.73 3.35
CA ILE A 85 -2.70 -3.34 3.34
C ILE A 85 -3.85 -2.41 2.96
N PHE A 86 -4.57 -2.71 1.88
CA PHE A 86 -5.71 -1.87 1.49
C PHE A 86 -6.81 -1.84 2.56
N THR A 87 -7.06 -2.95 3.25
CA THR A 87 -8.02 -2.98 4.36
C THR A 87 -7.59 -2.07 5.51
N ILE A 88 -6.31 -2.10 5.89
CA ILE A 88 -5.74 -1.24 6.94
C ILE A 88 -5.89 0.24 6.55
N LEU A 89 -5.56 0.57 5.30
CA LEU A 89 -5.63 1.94 4.80
C LEU A 89 -7.08 2.44 4.72
N GLU A 90 -8.03 1.61 4.26
CA GLU A 90 -9.44 1.98 4.21
C GLU A 90 -10.03 2.26 5.61
N LEU A 91 -9.62 1.48 6.62
CA LEU A 91 -9.98 1.78 8.00
C LEU A 91 -9.40 3.13 8.45
N ALA A 92 -8.17 3.44 8.05
CA ALA A 92 -7.52 4.72 8.36
C ALA A 92 -8.14 5.90 7.59
N LEU A 93 -8.71 5.70 6.40
CA LEU A 93 -9.38 6.77 5.62
C LEU A 93 -10.63 7.32 6.31
N SER A 94 -11.24 6.55 7.23
CA SER A 94 -12.32 7.06 8.07
C SER A 94 -11.87 8.16 9.05
N ASP A 95 -10.55 8.22 9.31
CA ASP A 95 -9.90 9.22 10.11
C ASP A 95 -9.36 10.32 9.19
N SER A 96 -10.00 11.49 9.20
CA SER A 96 -9.82 12.60 8.23
C SER A 96 -8.41 13.27 8.25
N ARG A 97 -7.40 12.62 8.83
CA ARG A 97 -6.03 13.13 8.99
C ARG A 97 -5.26 13.26 7.67
N TRP A 98 -5.57 12.43 6.67
CA TRP A 98 -4.86 12.43 5.38
C TRP A 98 -5.84 12.39 4.20
N PRO A 99 -6.48 13.52 3.84
CA PRO A 99 -7.50 13.56 2.80
C PRO A 99 -6.99 13.09 1.43
N TRP A 100 -5.71 13.35 1.13
CA TRP A 100 -5.05 12.93 -0.12
C TRP A 100 -4.81 11.42 -0.22
N LEU A 101 -4.79 10.70 0.91
CA LEU A 101 -4.51 9.26 0.92
C LEU A 101 -5.61 8.47 0.20
N SER A 102 -6.84 8.99 0.22
CA SER A 102 -7.98 8.37 -0.48
C SER A 102 -7.74 8.25 -1.99
N ASP A 103 -7.20 9.29 -2.63
CA ASP A 103 -6.88 9.31 -4.05
C ASP A 103 -5.72 8.37 -4.39
N VAL A 104 -4.73 8.26 -3.50
CA VAL A 104 -3.59 7.33 -3.65
C VAL A 104 -4.09 5.89 -3.58
N VAL A 105 -4.88 5.55 -2.57
CA VAL A 105 -5.47 4.21 -2.40
C VAL A 105 -6.37 3.85 -3.58
N ALA A 106 -7.22 4.78 -4.05
CA ALA A 106 -8.10 4.52 -5.18
C ALA A 106 -7.31 4.21 -6.46
N ARG A 107 -6.27 4.98 -6.75
CA ARG A 107 -5.38 4.76 -7.90
C ARG A 107 -4.63 3.44 -7.78
N ALA A 108 -4.07 3.13 -6.62
CA ALA A 108 -3.38 1.86 -6.38
C ALA A 108 -4.32 0.66 -6.64
N LYS A 109 -5.53 0.67 -6.06
CA LYS A 109 -6.53 -0.39 -6.27
C LYS A 109 -6.94 -0.54 -7.73
N HIS A 110 -7.00 0.55 -8.50
CA HIS A 110 -7.36 0.51 -9.92
C HIS A 110 -6.36 -0.33 -10.71
N TRP A 111 -5.07 -0.13 -10.45
CA TRP A 111 -3.99 -0.85 -11.13
C TRP A 111 -3.75 -2.26 -10.59
N SER A 112 -4.09 -2.53 -9.33
CA SER A 112 -4.08 -3.88 -8.76
C SER A 112 -5.19 -4.79 -9.30
N GLY A 113 -6.19 -4.24 -10.00
CA GLY A 113 -7.35 -5.01 -10.46
C GLY A 113 -8.27 -5.49 -9.33
N LEU A 114 -8.08 -4.96 -8.11
CA LEU A 114 -8.98 -5.19 -6.98
C LEU A 114 -10.28 -4.43 -7.20
N PRO A 115 -11.43 -4.97 -6.75
CA PRO A 115 -12.71 -4.29 -6.88
C PRO A 115 -12.63 -2.91 -6.24
N GLN A 116 -12.99 -1.89 -7.03
CA GLN A 116 -13.14 -0.53 -6.55
C GLN A 116 -14.25 -0.51 -5.50
N PRO A 117 -14.12 0.27 -4.41
CA PRO A 117 -15.28 0.56 -3.58
C PRO A 117 -16.35 1.15 -4.51
N SER A 118 -17.51 0.49 -4.59
CA SER A 118 -18.61 1.01 -5.40
C SER A 118 -18.89 2.42 -4.91
N PRO A 119 -18.97 3.44 -5.79
CA PRO A 119 -19.42 4.75 -5.37
C PRO A 119 -20.81 4.52 -4.77
N ALA A 120 -20.95 4.77 -3.46
CA ALA A 120 -22.23 4.73 -2.81
C ALA A 120 -23.16 5.60 -3.65
N ARG A 121 -24.19 5.00 -4.27
CA ARG A 121 -25.20 5.75 -4.97
C ARG A 121 -25.86 6.64 -3.92
N LEU A 122 -25.44 7.89 -3.85
CA LEU A 122 -26.27 8.96 -3.32
C LEU A 122 -27.47 9.03 -4.26
N SER A 123 -28.50 8.24 -3.92
CA SER A 123 -29.82 8.41 -4.49
C SER A 123 -30.50 9.53 -3.69
N PRO A 124 -31.07 10.55 -4.34
CA PRO A 124 -31.93 11.52 -3.68
C PRO A 124 -33.21 10.88 -3.14
#